data_AF-Q0I2Z6-F1
#
_entry.id   AF-Q0I2Z6-F1
#
_cell.length_a   1.000
_cell.length_b   1.000
_cell.length_c   1.000
_cell.angle_alpha   90.00
_cell.angle_beta   90.00
_cell.angle_gamma   90.00
#
_symmetry.space_group_name_H-M   'P 1'
#
loop_
_entity.id
_entity.type
_entity.pdbx_description
1 polymer ?
#
loop_
_entity_poly.entity_id
_entity_poly.type
_entity_poly.pdbx_seq_one_letter_code
_entity_poly.pdbx_strand_id
1 'polypeptide(L)'
;MFNYVISLKSAVDRRQHIEKEFSQQHIPYTFFDAFQLNEENKHILQHYVPSLNKTDLTTGEKGCFMSLTVENTFPIDEIIFNQILNHKKYKIYQLNPAILIQELTLHKEKSILQSDLETERKKVRDSKKIKRNFCEKVKYKISRYKNKKREKIIRKEK
;
A
#
# COMPACT_ATOMS: atom_id res chain seq x y z
N MET A 1 -2.22 5.31 -25.61
CA MET A 1 -2.19 4.62 -24.30
C MET A 1 -2.46 5.67 -23.25
N PHE A 2 -3.48 5.50 -22.41
CA PHE A 2 -3.83 6.46 -21.36
C PHE A 2 -3.12 6.05 -20.07
N ASN A 3 -2.26 6.93 -19.55
CA ASN A 3 -1.57 6.69 -18.29
C ASN A 3 -2.37 7.34 -17.15
N TYR A 4 -2.67 6.58 -16.12
CA TYR A 4 -3.30 7.09 -14.91
C TYR A 4 -2.30 7.14 -13.78
N VAL A 5 -2.30 8.25 -13.05
CA VAL A 5 -1.52 8.41 -11.81
C VAL A 5 -2.49 8.51 -10.64
N ILE A 6 -2.47 7.50 -9.79
CA ILE A 6 -3.33 7.46 -8.61
C ILE A 6 -2.70 8.34 -7.53
N SER A 7 -3.44 9.33 -7.03
CA SER A 7 -2.98 10.18 -5.92
C SER A 7 -4.17 10.72 -5.13
N LEU A 8 -3.99 10.94 -3.83
CA LEU A 8 -4.95 11.71 -3.03
C LEU A 8 -5.07 13.14 -3.57
N LYS A 9 -6.29 13.68 -3.61
CA LYS A 9 -6.55 15.07 -4.01
C LYS A 9 -5.92 16.08 -3.05
N SER A 10 -5.87 15.72 -1.78
CA SER A 10 -5.25 16.50 -0.69
C SER A 10 -3.72 16.56 -0.76
N ALA A 11 -3.05 15.66 -1.50
CA ALA A 11 -1.59 15.59 -1.57
C ALA A 11 -1.02 16.55 -2.64
N VAL A 12 -1.18 17.85 -2.39
CA VAL A 12 -0.83 18.94 -3.33
C VAL A 12 0.63 18.89 -3.75
N ASP A 13 1.57 18.89 -2.80
CA ASP A 13 3.02 18.91 -3.09
C ASP A 13 3.44 17.71 -3.95
N ARG A 14 2.86 16.54 -3.67
CA ARG A 14 3.12 15.32 -4.43
C ARG A 14 2.61 15.43 -5.87
N ARG A 15 1.40 15.98 -6.08
CA ARG A 15 0.85 16.18 -7.43
C ARG A 15 1.68 17.19 -8.23
N GLN A 16 2.06 18.31 -7.61
CA GLN A 16 2.93 19.31 -8.25
C GLN A 16 4.30 18.72 -8.62
N HIS A 17 4.88 17.89 -7.75
CA HIS A 17 6.13 17.19 -8.07
C HIS A 17 5.95 16.24 -9.27
N ILE A 18 4.88 15.44 -9.30
CA ILE A 18 4.58 14.54 -10.42
C ILE A 18 4.40 15.34 -11.72
N GLU A 19 3.65 16.45 -11.68
CA GLU A 19 3.50 17.36 -12.82
C GLU A 19 4.83 17.87 -13.34
N LYS A 20 5.71 18.31 -12.44
CA LYS A 20 7.04 18.79 -12.79
C LYS A 20 7.91 17.69 -13.41
N GLU A 21 7.92 16.48 -12.87
CA GLU A 21 8.76 15.40 -13.38
C GLU A 21 8.23 14.82 -14.70
N PHE A 22 6.92 14.62 -14.81
CA PHE A 22 6.32 14.05 -16.02
C PHE A 22 6.32 15.04 -17.19
N SER A 23 6.19 16.35 -16.92
CA SER A 23 6.30 17.38 -17.96
C SER A 23 7.69 17.46 -18.57
N GLN A 24 8.76 17.29 -17.76
CA GLN A 24 10.14 17.23 -18.28
C GLN A 24 10.32 16.10 -19.30
N GLN A 25 9.68 14.96 -19.07
CA GLN A 25 9.75 13.78 -19.93
C GLN A 25 8.64 13.72 -20.97
N HIS A 26 7.79 14.75 -21.06
CA HIS A 26 6.64 14.84 -21.98
C HIS A 26 5.71 13.62 -21.92
N ILE A 27 5.54 13.03 -20.73
CA ILE A 27 4.69 11.85 -20.53
C ILE A 27 3.25 12.32 -20.31
N PRO A 28 2.29 12.02 -21.20
CA PRO A 28 0.89 12.37 -20.98
C PRO A 28 0.29 11.46 -19.90
N TYR A 29 -0.46 12.04 -18.97
CA TYR A 29 -1.15 11.30 -17.92
C TYR A 29 -2.37 12.06 -17.39
N THR A 30 -3.20 11.38 -16.61
CA THR A 30 -4.33 11.98 -15.89
C THR A 30 -4.33 11.49 -14.45
N PHE A 31 -4.61 12.39 -13.50
CA PHE A 31 -4.77 11.98 -12.11
C PHE A 31 -6.07 11.21 -11.91
N PHE A 32 -5.97 10.09 -11.20
CA PHE A 32 -7.11 9.39 -10.63
C PHE A 32 -7.13 9.68 -9.13
N ASP A 33 -8.22 10.31 -8.66
CA ASP A 33 -8.37 10.72 -7.28
C ASP A 33 -8.64 9.48 -6.40
N ALA A 34 -7.70 9.14 -5.53
CA ALA A 34 -7.87 8.03 -4.60
C ALA A 34 -8.89 8.37 -3.50
N PHE A 35 -9.74 7.41 -3.15
CA PHE A 35 -10.70 7.56 -2.05
C PHE A 35 -9.96 7.81 -0.73
N GLN A 36 -10.39 8.85 -0.01
CA GLN A 36 -9.85 9.20 1.30
C GLN A 36 -10.99 9.38 2.28
N LEU A 37 -10.94 8.71 3.42
CA LEU A 37 -11.87 8.97 4.50
C LEU A 37 -11.51 10.30 5.19
N ASN A 38 -12.46 11.22 5.24
CA ASN A 38 -12.35 12.53 5.88
C ASN A 38 -13.68 12.86 6.59
N GLU A 39 -13.76 14.02 7.25
CA GLU A 39 -14.98 14.38 7.99
C GLU A 39 -16.21 14.56 7.10
N GLU A 40 -16.03 14.97 5.84
CA GLU A 40 -17.14 15.16 4.89
C GLU A 40 -17.81 13.83 4.51
N ASN A 41 -17.03 12.78 4.28
CA ASN A 41 -17.54 11.48 3.82
C ASN A 41 -17.61 10.41 4.92
N LYS A 42 -17.39 10.79 6.18
CA LYS A 42 -17.50 9.89 7.35
C LYS A 42 -18.89 9.27 7.50
N HIS A 43 -19.94 9.98 7.08
CA HIS A 43 -21.32 9.49 7.10
C HIS A 43 -21.52 8.27 6.19
N ILE A 44 -20.75 8.17 5.09
CA ILE A 44 -20.77 7.02 4.17
C ILE A 44 -20.33 5.76 4.93
N LEU A 45 -19.30 5.86 5.77
CA LEU A 45 -18.85 4.73 6.58
C LEU A 45 -19.92 4.29 7.57
N GLN A 46 -20.63 5.22 8.20
CA GLN A 46 -21.75 4.91 9.10
C GLN A 46 -22.90 4.19 8.36
N HIS A 47 -23.16 4.56 7.11
CA HIS A 47 -24.26 4.02 6.31
C HIS A 47 -23.96 2.61 5.77
N TYR A 48 -22.79 2.43 5.14
CA TYR A 48 -22.45 1.18 4.45
C TYR A 48 -21.80 0.14 5.37
N VAL A 49 -20.96 0.57 6.34
CA VAL A 49 -20.17 -0.35 7.16
C VAL A 49 -20.05 0.18 8.60
N PRO A 50 -21.16 0.30 9.36
CA PRO A 50 -21.16 0.88 10.70
C PRO A 50 -20.24 0.15 11.69
N SER A 51 -20.00 -1.14 11.48
CA SER A 51 -19.08 -1.95 12.30
C SER A 51 -17.62 -1.48 12.19
N LEU A 52 -17.23 -0.84 11.08
CA LEU A 52 -15.88 -0.36 10.85
C LEU A 52 -15.49 0.78 11.80
N ASN A 53 -16.46 1.53 12.33
CA ASN A 53 -16.19 2.55 13.36
C ASN A 53 -15.71 1.96 14.69
N LYS A 54 -16.00 0.69 14.95
CA LYS A 54 -15.66 0.00 16.20
C LYS A 54 -14.28 -0.66 16.17
N THR A 55 -13.55 -0.56 15.07
CA THR A 55 -12.23 -1.16 14.91
C THR A 55 -11.11 -0.19 15.23
N ASP A 56 -9.98 -0.72 15.68
CA ASP A 56 -8.74 0.01 15.94
C ASP A 56 -7.97 0.33 14.63
N LEU A 57 -8.60 0.17 13.47
CA LEU A 57 -7.99 0.52 12.19
C LEU A 57 -7.79 2.03 12.09
N THR A 58 -6.67 2.42 11.49
CA THR A 58 -6.36 3.81 11.18
C THR A 58 -7.36 4.36 10.16
N THR A 59 -7.51 5.69 10.12
CA THR A 59 -8.36 6.38 9.12
C THR A 59 -7.99 5.99 7.69
N GLY A 60 -6.68 5.81 7.42
CA GLY A 60 -6.20 5.37 6.11
C GLY A 60 -6.61 3.93 5.77
N GLU A 61 -6.50 3.00 6.72
CA GLU A 61 -6.95 1.61 6.53
C GLU A 61 -8.46 1.52 6.33
N LYS A 62 -9.24 2.31 7.09
CA LYS A 62 -10.69 2.44 6.90
C LYS A 62 -11.01 3.01 5.52
N GLY A 63 -10.32 4.05 5.08
CA GLY A 63 -10.46 4.62 3.74
C GLY A 63 -10.17 3.61 2.63
N CYS A 64 -9.10 2.83 2.76
CA CYS A 64 -8.75 1.78 1.80
C CYS A 64 -9.86 0.72 1.69
N PHE A 65 -10.38 0.23 2.82
CA PHE A 65 -11.51 -0.71 2.82
C PHE A 65 -12.77 -0.13 2.18
N MET A 66 -13.06 1.14 2.49
CA MET A 66 -14.22 1.85 1.94
C MET A 66 -14.11 2.08 0.43
N SER A 67 -12.91 2.32 -0.11
CA SER A 67 -12.69 2.42 -1.57
C SER A 67 -13.24 1.20 -2.31
N LEU A 68 -12.99 0.00 -1.77
CA LEU A 68 -13.47 -1.26 -2.35
C LEU A 68 -15.00 -1.39 -2.25
N THR A 69 -15.56 -0.94 -1.13
CA THR A 69 -16.97 -1.15 -0.78
C THR A 69 -17.90 -0.14 -1.46
N VAL A 70 -17.48 1.12 -1.56
CA VAL A 70 -18.30 2.22 -2.08
C VAL A 70 -18.26 2.28 -3.60
N GLU A 71 -17.10 2.03 -4.19
CA GLU A 71 -16.92 2.16 -5.64
C GLU A 71 -17.15 0.85 -6.40
N ASN A 72 -17.50 -0.25 -5.71
CA ASN A 72 -17.48 -1.62 -6.26
C ASN A 72 -16.17 -1.89 -7.03
N THR A 73 -15.07 -1.31 -6.57
CA THR A 73 -13.78 -1.43 -7.23
C THR A 73 -13.11 -2.70 -6.77
N PHE A 74 -12.66 -3.50 -7.73
CA PHE A 74 -11.82 -4.65 -7.41
C PHE A 74 -10.50 -4.14 -6.83
N PRO A 75 -9.95 -4.81 -5.80
CA PRO A 75 -8.61 -4.52 -5.32
C PRO A 75 -7.61 -4.51 -6.47
N ILE A 76 -6.67 -3.56 -6.45
CA ILE A 76 -5.75 -3.39 -7.59
C ILE A 76 -4.88 -4.62 -7.83
N ASP A 77 -4.57 -5.37 -6.77
CA ASP A 77 -3.88 -6.66 -6.85
C ASP A 77 -4.77 -7.75 -7.48
N GLU A 78 -6.07 -7.80 -7.20
CA GLU A 78 -7.03 -8.67 -7.91
C GLU A 78 -7.03 -8.36 -9.41
N ILE A 79 -7.12 -7.08 -9.77
CA ILE A 79 -7.13 -6.64 -11.18
C ILE A 79 -5.80 -6.99 -11.84
N ILE A 80 -4.67 -6.59 -11.25
CA ILE A 80 -3.35 -6.80 -11.83
C ILE A 80 -3.05 -8.30 -11.92
N PHE A 81 -3.08 -9.04 -10.81
CA PHE A 81 -2.62 -10.43 -10.79
C PHE A 81 -3.64 -11.41 -11.35
N ASN A 82 -4.91 -11.27 -11.00
CA ASN A 82 -5.90 -12.28 -11.38
C ASN A 82 -6.55 -12.00 -12.74
N GLN A 83 -6.79 -10.74 -13.09
CA GLN A 83 -7.47 -10.38 -14.34
C GLN A 83 -6.49 -10.05 -15.48
N ILE A 84 -5.46 -9.23 -15.23
CA ILE A 84 -4.54 -8.76 -16.27
C ILE A 84 -3.42 -9.75 -16.51
N LEU A 85 -2.70 -10.17 -15.46
CA LEU A 85 -1.52 -11.04 -15.61
C LEU A 85 -1.87 -12.46 -16.04
N ASN A 86 -3.06 -12.96 -15.70
CA ASN A 86 -3.54 -14.27 -16.18
C ASN A 86 -4.09 -14.23 -17.62
N HIS A 87 -4.28 -13.05 -18.21
CA HIS A 87 -4.84 -12.95 -19.54
C HIS A 87 -3.76 -13.23 -20.60
N LYS A 88 -3.95 -14.30 -21.38
CA LYS A 88 -2.98 -14.84 -22.37
C LYS A 88 -2.46 -13.83 -23.41
N LYS A 89 -3.12 -12.68 -23.55
CA LYS A 89 -2.72 -11.61 -24.48
C LYS A 89 -1.52 -10.79 -24.02
N TYR A 90 -1.24 -10.73 -22.71
CA TYR A 90 -0.16 -9.89 -22.17
C TYR A 90 1.09 -10.74 -21.91
N LYS A 91 2.20 -10.35 -22.51
CA LYS A 91 3.52 -10.93 -22.22
C LYS A 91 4.16 -10.13 -21.08
N ILE A 92 4.47 -10.81 -19.99
CA ILE A 92 5.03 -10.20 -18.78
C ILE A 92 6.55 -10.31 -18.84
N TYR A 93 7.21 -9.16 -18.66
CA TYR A 93 8.67 -9.09 -18.63
C TYR A 93 9.12 -8.44 -17.31
N GLN A 94 10.11 -9.05 -16.66
CA GLN A 94 10.77 -8.43 -15.51
C GLN A 94 11.94 -7.59 -16.02
N LEU A 95 11.90 -6.28 -15.74
CA LEU A 95 12.97 -5.37 -16.09
C LEU A 95 14.10 -5.48 -15.07
N ASN A 96 15.34 -5.58 -15.55
CA ASN A 96 16.55 -5.50 -14.75
C ASN A 96 17.56 -4.60 -15.48
N PRO A 97 17.98 -3.45 -14.92
CA PRO A 97 17.68 -2.93 -13.58
C PRO A 97 16.29 -2.29 -13.45
N ALA A 98 15.89 -1.96 -12.21
CA ALA A 98 14.69 -1.17 -11.95
C ALA A 98 14.83 0.22 -12.59
N ILE A 99 13.89 0.59 -13.46
CA ILE A 99 13.91 1.87 -14.18
C ILE A 99 13.47 3.04 -13.28
N LEU A 100 12.68 2.75 -12.25
CA LEU A 100 12.11 3.75 -11.36
C LEU A 100 12.51 3.45 -9.91
N ILE A 101 13.00 4.49 -9.22
CA ILE A 101 13.27 4.48 -7.79
C ILE A 101 12.35 5.52 -7.13
N GLN A 102 11.82 5.19 -5.95
CA GLN A 102 11.00 6.15 -5.20
C GLN A 102 11.87 7.32 -4.71
N GLU A 103 11.37 8.55 -4.82
CA GLU A 103 12.03 9.79 -4.36
C GLU A 103 12.52 9.65 -2.90
N LEU A 104 11.66 9.18 -2.00
CA LEU A 104 12.01 8.94 -0.59
C LEU A 104 13.18 7.94 -0.43
N THR A 105 13.27 6.93 -1.30
CA THR A 105 14.38 5.96 -1.27
C THR A 105 15.67 6.57 -1.78
N LEU A 106 15.56 7.43 -2.81
CA LEU A 106 16.70 8.10 -3.44
C LEU A 106 17.29 9.20 -2.55
N HIS A 107 16.45 10.06 -1.97
CA HIS A 107 16.86 11.24 -1.21
C HIS A 107 16.84 11.06 0.32
N LYS A 108 16.27 9.95 0.81
CA LYS A 108 16.24 9.55 2.23
C LYS A 108 15.82 10.70 3.15
N GLU A 109 16.75 11.25 3.93
CA GLU A 109 16.52 12.29 4.93
C GLU A 109 16.22 13.67 4.31
N LYS A 110 16.62 13.89 3.06
CA LYS A 110 16.33 15.12 2.30
C LYS A 110 15.08 15.00 1.42
N SER A 111 14.28 13.96 1.63
CA SER A 111 13.08 13.71 0.83
C SER A 111 12.07 14.84 1.02
N ILE A 112 11.63 15.38 -0.10
CA ILE A 112 10.58 16.40 -0.15
C ILE A 112 9.21 15.72 -0.01
N LEU A 113 9.08 14.50 -0.54
CA LEU A 113 7.82 13.74 -0.54
C LEU A 113 7.79 12.71 0.58
N GLN A 114 7.56 13.17 1.81
CA GLN A 114 7.34 12.24 2.92
C GLN A 114 6.01 11.50 2.79
N SER A 115 6.03 10.23 3.18
CA SER A 115 4.81 9.44 3.29
C SER A 115 4.03 9.85 4.55
N ASP A 116 2.70 9.89 4.47
CA ASP A 116 1.82 10.11 5.63
C ASP A 116 2.08 9.08 6.74
N LEU A 117 2.50 7.86 6.36
CA LEU A 117 2.86 6.78 7.28
C LEU A 117 4.30 6.86 7.80
N GLU A 118 5.12 7.81 7.32
CA GLU A 118 6.55 7.86 7.68
C GLU A 118 6.74 8.23 9.16
N THR A 119 5.82 9.02 9.73
CA THR A 119 5.84 9.33 11.17
C THR A 119 5.65 8.08 12.01
N GLU A 120 4.67 7.24 11.69
CA GLU A 120 4.42 5.97 12.37
C GLU A 120 5.57 4.98 12.14
N ARG A 121 6.10 4.91 10.92
CA ARG A 121 7.24 4.05 10.60
C ARG A 121 8.51 4.50 11.33
N LYS A 122 8.76 5.81 11.46
CA LYS A 122 9.86 6.35 12.26
C LYS A 122 9.70 5.97 13.71
N LYS A 123 8.51 6.12 14.31
CA LYS A 123 8.24 5.62 15.68
C LYS A 123 8.60 4.14 15.84
N VAL A 124 8.28 3.29 14.86
CA VAL A 124 8.65 1.85 14.90
C VAL A 124 10.16 1.63 14.67
N ARG A 125 10.82 2.39 13.80
CA ARG A 125 12.28 2.29 13.57
C ARG A 125 13.08 2.79 14.77
N ASP A 126 12.66 3.90 15.34
CA ASP A 126 13.29 4.61 16.46
C ASP A 126 12.95 3.97 17.80
N SER A 127 11.81 3.25 17.88
CA SER A 127 11.62 2.25 18.92
C SER A 127 12.75 1.24 18.77
N LYS A 128 13.75 1.33 19.67
CA LYS A 128 14.89 0.41 19.71
C LYS A 128 14.32 -0.99 19.58
N LYS A 129 14.51 -1.65 18.43
CA LYS A 129 14.30 -3.09 18.31
C LYS A 129 15.11 -3.69 19.46
N ILE A 130 14.43 -4.14 20.52
CA ILE A 130 15.07 -4.88 21.60
C ILE A 130 15.79 -6.01 20.89
N LYS A 131 17.13 -5.96 20.88
CA LYS A 131 17.93 -6.98 20.20
C LYS A 131 17.60 -8.28 20.91
N ARG A 132 16.86 -9.14 20.21
CA ARG A 132 16.42 -10.41 20.78
C ARG A 132 17.63 -11.16 21.31
N ASN A 133 17.59 -11.52 22.59
CA ASN A 133 18.65 -12.32 23.19
C ASN A 133 18.71 -13.70 22.50
N PHE A 134 19.83 -14.41 22.62
CA PHE A 134 20.03 -15.69 21.94
C PHE A 134 18.84 -16.66 22.13
N CYS A 135 18.35 -16.78 23.37
CA CYS A 135 17.17 -17.59 23.70
C CYS A 135 15.90 -17.13 22.99
N GLU A 136 15.68 -15.83 22.83
CA GLU A 136 14.52 -15.30 22.10
C GLU A 136 14.60 -15.56 20.61
N LYS A 137 15.82 -15.54 20.02
CA LYS A 137 16.04 -15.95 18.63
C LYS A 137 15.76 -17.44 18.43
N VAL A 138 16.18 -18.28 19.37
CA VAL A 138 15.88 -19.73 19.35
C VAL A 138 14.38 -19.97 19.48
N LYS A 139 13.71 -19.33 20.45
CA LYS A 139 12.25 -19.39 20.62
C LYS A 139 11.50 -18.97 19.35
N TYR A 140 11.93 -17.87 18.71
CA TYR A 140 11.34 -17.42 17.45
C TYR A 140 11.51 -18.44 16.31
N LYS A 141 12.69 -19.06 16.16
CA LYS A 141 12.91 -20.12 15.15
C LYS A 141 12.01 -21.34 15.39
N ILE A 142 11.87 -21.78 16.65
CA ILE A 142 11.00 -22.91 17.00
C ILE A 142 9.54 -22.56 16.71
N SER A 143 9.08 -21.38 17.15
CA SER A 143 7.72 -20.89 16.89
C SER A 143 7.43 -20.80 15.38
N ARG A 144 8.35 -20.23 14.60
CA ARG A 144 8.25 -20.13 13.15
C ARG A 144 8.17 -21.51 12.47
N TYR A 145 8.95 -22.49 12.94
CA TYR A 145 8.87 -23.85 12.43
C TYR A 145 7.53 -24.53 12.76
N LYS A 146 7.05 -24.37 13.99
CA LYS A 146 5.73 -24.88 14.42
C LYS A 146 4.60 -24.28 13.58
N ASN A 147 4.61 -22.97 13.35
CA ASN A 147 3.60 -22.29 12.52
C ASN A 147 3.65 -22.77 11.07
N LYS A 148 4.83 -22.88 10.46
CA LYS A 148 4.98 -23.47 9.11
C LYS A 148 4.45 -24.91 9.03
N LYS A 149 4.61 -25.71 10.08
CA LYS A 149 4.10 -27.08 10.13
C LYS A 149 2.57 -27.10 10.26
N ARG A 150 2.00 -26.23 11.11
CA ARG A 150 0.54 -26.03 11.23
C ARG A 150 -0.09 -25.59 9.91
N GLU A 151 0.47 -24.59 9.24
CA GLU A 151 -0.02 -24.11 7.93
C GLU A 151 -0.02 -25.22 6.87
N LYS A 152 1.01 -26.09 6.87
CA LYS A 152 1.05 -27.24 5.96
C LYS A 152 0.00 -28.30 6.26
N ILE A 153 -0.38 -28.49 7.53
CA ILE A 153 -1.45 -29.42 7.91
C ILE A 153 -2.80 -28.85 7.46
N ILE A 154 -3.08 -27.58 7.77
CA ILE A 154 -4.32 -26.90 7.38
C ILE A 154 -4.50 -26.89 5.85
N ARG A 155 -3.41 -26.74 5.08
CA ARG A 155 -3.45 -26.81 3.61
C ARG A 155 -3.61 -28.22 3.02
N LYS A 156 -3.42 -29.28 3.82
CA LYS A 156 -3.68 -30.67 3.41
C LYS A 156 -5.09 -31.13 3.75
N GLU A 157 -5.77 -30.44 4.66
CA GLU A 157 -7.16 -30.69 5.08
C GLU A 157 -8.18 -29.89 4.25
N LYS A 158 -7.70 -29.05 3.31
CA LYS A 158 -8.49 -28.37 2.27
C LYS A 158 -8.19 -28.99 0.92
#